data_AF-A0AA42GNI9-F1
#
_entry.id   AF-A0AA42GNI9-F1
#
_cell.length_a   1.000
_cell.length_b   1.000
_cell.length_c   1.000
_cell.angle_alpha   90.00
_cell.angle_beta   90.00
_cell.angle_gamma   90.00
#
_symmetry.space_group_name_H-M   'P 1'
#
loop_
_entity.id
_entity.type
_entity.pdbx_description
1 polymer ?
#
loop_
_entity_poly.entity_id
_entity_poly.type
_entity_poly.pdbx_seq_one_letter_code
_entity_poly.pdbx_strand_id
1 'polypeptide(L)'
;MKRALLLLGVLVLAGCGHSRMNYTPVPPDTFAEAQSVVEQVFLEDYVAEQRPQSVVVGPEYILLSDGVVTTGEGVASAAPIGTGAIAVGSSRSVTREAGQRIYYNSLGESTLHSRKFKANRYVILIRNTEGATLRRINTTNLAKAQRFLDALAFLRNQRIR
;
A
#
# COMPACT_ATOMS: atom_id res chain seq x y z
N MET A 1 32.64 -32.25 -8.23
CA MET A 1 32.31 -31.17 -7.28
C MET A 1 31.87 -29.86 -7.96
N LYS A 2 32.58 -29.36 -8.99
CA LYS A 2 32.21 -28.12 -9.71
C LYS A 2 30.79 -28.11 -10.34
N ARG A 3 30.29 -29.25 -10.82
CA ARG A 3 28.93 -29.36 -11.41
C ARG A 3 27.80 -29.27 -10.39
N ALA A 4 28.02 -29.74 -9.16
CA ALA A 4 27.03 -29.67 -8.08
C ALA A 4 26.86 -28.24 -7.54
N LEU A 5 27.96 -27.48 -7.49
CA LEU A 5 27.95 -26.07 -7.09
C LEU A 5 27.18 -25.19 -8.11
N LEU A 6 27.27 -25.54 -9.40
CA LEU A 6 26.59 -24.85 -10.49
C LEU A 6 25.07 -25.10 -10.49
N LEU A 7 24.65 -26.33 -10.16
CA LEU A 7 23.23 -26.67 -9.95
C LEU A 7 22.64 -25.99 -8.71
N LEU A 8 23.41 -25.85 -7.63
CA LEU A 8 22.97 -25.16 -6.42
C LEU A 8 22.78 -23.65 -6.66
N GLY A 9 23.64 -23.03 -7.49
CA GLY A 9 23.52 -21.61 -7.86
C GLY A 9 22.24 -21.29 -8.65
N VAL A 10 21.83 -22.18 -9.57
CA VAL A 10 20.61 -22.00 -10.37
C VAL A 10 19.34 -22.13 -9.50
N LEU A 11 19.34 -23.00 -8.48
CA LEU A 11 18.19 -23.16 -7.59
C LEU A 11 17.94 -21.94 -6.68
N VAL A 12 19.00 -21.24 -6.26
CA VAL A 12 18.89 -20.06 -5.38
C VAL A 12 18.33 -18.84 -6.13
N LEU A 13 18.53 -18.76 -7.45
CA LEU A 13 18.05 -17.65 -8.29
C LEU A 13 16.55 -17.74 -8.64
N ALA A 14 15.92 -18.92 -8.52
CA ALA A 14 14.48 -19.10 -8.79
C ALA A 14 13.55 -18.65 -7.64
N GLY A 15 14.09 -18.00 -6.61
CA GLY A 15 13.47 -17.83 -5.29
C GLY A 15 12.87 -16.46 -4.96
N CYS A 16 12.75 -15.50 -5.88
CA CYS A 16 12.09 -14.22 -5.57
C CYS A 16 10.57 -14.41 -5.46
N GLY A 17 10.08 -14.66 -4.23
CA GLY A 17 8.82 -15.32 -3.89
C GLY A 17 7.50 -14.54 -4.03
N HIS A 18 7.30 -13.75 -5.09
CA HIS A 18 5.97 -13.22 -5.45
C HIS A 18 5.62 -13.61 -6.89
N SER A 19 4.44 -14.20 -7.08
CA SER A 19 3.90 -14.50 -8.41
C SER A 19 2.76 -13.54 -8.71
N ARG A 20 2.78 -12.90 -9.88
CA ARG A 20 1.60 -12.21 -10.41
C ARG A 20 0.51 -13.24 -10.65
N MET A 21 -0.70 -12.93 -10.23
CA MET A 21 -1.89 -13.71 -10.53
C MET A 21 -2.59 -13.08 -11.73
N ASN A 22 -2.93 -13.89 -12.72
CA ASN A 22 -3.74 -13.45 -13.84
C ASN A 22 -5.20 -13.39 -13.36
N TYR A 23 -5.72 -12.18 -13.24
CA TYR A 23 -7.11 -11.93 -12.88
C TYR A 23 -7.66 -10.84 -13.79
N THR A 24 -8.84 -11.08 -14.37
CA THR A 24 -9.54 -10.10 -15.20
C THR A 24 -10.70 -9.55 -14.39
N PRO A 25 -10.77 -8.23 -14.13
CA PRO A 25 -11.82 -7.64 -13.33
C PRO A 25 -13.22 -7.85 -13.90
N VAL A 26 -14.17 -8.17 -13.04
CA VAL A 26 -15.61 -8.29 -13.33
C VAL A 26 -16.32 -7.15 -12.60
N PRO A 27 -16.72 -6.07 -13.30
CA PRO A 27 -17.23 -4.87 -12.64
C PRO A 27 -18.46 -5.14 -11.75
N PRO A 28 -18.57 -4.54 -10.55
CA PRO A 28 -19.81 -4.54 -9.77
C PRO A 28 -20.95 -3.83 -10.49
N ASP A 29 -22.16 -4.04 -9.97
CA ASP A 29 -23.39 -3.50 -10.58
C ASP A 29 -23.58 -2.00 -10.29
N THR A 30 -23.04 -1.50 -9.16
CA THR A 30 -23.29 -0.14 -8.69
C THR A 30 -22.05 0.56 -8.17
N PHE A 31 -22.07 1.90 -8.22
CA PHE A 31 -21.05 2.73 -7.59
C PHE A 31 -21.00 2.53 -6.08
N ALA A 32 -22.15 2.39 -5.42
CA ALA A 32 -22.23 2.20 -3.97
C ALA A 32 -21.54 0.89 -3.54
N GLU A 33 -21.69 -0.18 -4.32
CA GLU A 33 -20.96 -1.43 -4.08
C GLU A 33 -19.45 -1.24 -4.28
N ALA A 34 -19.04 -0.62 -5.39
CA ALA A 34 -17.63 -0.34 -5.65
C ALA A 34 -16.99 0.50 -4.53
N GLN A 35 -17.68 1.55 -4.09
CA GLN A 35 -17.27 2.40 -2.97
C GLN A 35 -17.09 1.60 -1.69
N SER A 36 -18.10 0.83 -1.29
CA SER A 36 -18.07 0.04 -0.06
C SER A 36 -16.91 -0.96 -0.05
N VAL A 37 -16.67 -1.65 -1.17
CA VAL A 37 -15.55 -2.59 -1.30
C VAL A 37 -14.20 -1.87 -1.20
N VAL A 38 -14.06 -0.72 -1.87
CA VAL A 38 -12.81 0.05 -1.83
C VAL A 38 -12.50 0.53 -0.42
N GLU A 39 -13.46 1.14 0.27
CA GLU A 39 -13.31 1.61 1.64
C GLU A 39 -12.92 0.47 2.57
N GLN A 40 -13.66 -0.64 2.50
CA GLN A 40 -13.42 -1.82 3.33
C GLN A 40 -12.00 -2.35 3.15
N VAL A 41 -11.56 -2.56 1.91
CA VAL A 41 -10.26 -3.19 1.62
C VAL A 41 -9.09 -2.31 2.04
N PHE A 42 -9.20 -0.98 1.90
CA PHE A 42 -8.18 -0.06 2.39
C PHE A 42 -8.06 -0.07 3.92
N LEU A 43 -9.19 -0.02 4.63
CA LEU A 43 -9.23 0.03 6.09
C LEU A 43 -8.84 -1.30 6.74
N GLU A 44 -9.06 -2.41 6.04
CA GLU A 44 -8.75 -3.76 6.52
C GLU A 44 -7.38 -4.29 6.07
N ASP A 45 -6.51 -3.48 5.45
CA ASP A 45 -5.15 -3.90 5.08
C ASP A 45 -4.47 -4.52 6.30
N TYR A 46 -4.03 -5.78 6.25
CA TYR A 46 -3.47 -6.39 7.46
C TYR A 46 -2.16 -5.73 7.93
N VAL A 47 -1.49 -4.92 7.09
CA VAL A 47 -0.32 -4.11 7.46
C VAL A 47 -0.80 -2.78 8.06
N ALA A 48 -0.75 -2.67 9.38
CA ALA A 48 -1.35 -1.55 10.12
C ALA A 48 -0.79 -0.18 9.72
N GLU A 49 0.51 -0.09 9.42
CA GLU A 49 1.18 1.15 9.02
C GLU A 49 0.76 1.63 7.61
N GLN A 50 0.10 0.77 6.83
CA GLN A 50 -0.44 1.08 5.51
C GLN A 50 -1.95 1.37 5.53
N ARG A 51 -2.62 1.25 6.69
CA ARG A 51 -4.04 1.58 6.80
C ARG A 51 -4.20 3.10 6.87
N PRO A 52 -5.01 3.69 5.98
CA PRO A 52 -5.39 5.08 6.15
C PRO A 52 -6.30 5.25 7.37
N GLN A 53 -6.34 6.45 7.95
CA GLN A 53 -7.32 6.78 9.00
C GLN A 53 -8.73 6.91 8.42
N SER A 54 -8.85 7.44 7.21
CA SER A 54 -10.11 7.50 6.49
C SER A 54 -9.92 7.34 4.97
N VAL A 55 -10.98 6.85 4.34
CA VAL A 55 -11.06 6.64 2.89
C VAL A 55 -12.33 7.33 2.41
N VAL A 56 -12.21 8.16 1.37
CA VAL A 56 -13.35 8.77 0.70
C VAL A 56 -13.27 8.44 -0.79
N VAL A 57 -14.28 7.74 -1.30
CA VAL A 57 -14.40 7.42 -2.72
C VAL A 57 -15.26 8.49 -3.39
N GLY A 58 -14.61 9.41 -4.08
CA GLY A 58 -15.27 10.48 -4.83
C GLY A 58 -15.55 10.07 -6.28
N PRO A 59 -16.17 10.96 -7.06
CA PRO A 59 -16.49 10.72 -8.47
C PRO A 59 -15.24 10.68 -9.38
N GLU A 60 -14.14 11.32 -8.99
CA GLU A 60 -12.92 11.40 -9.81
C GLU A 60 -11.67 10.80 -9.15
N TYR A 61 -11.72 10.53 -7.85
CA TYR A 61 -10.57 10.11 -7.08
C TYR A 61 -10.97 9.32 -5.83
N ILE A 62 -10.01 8.57 -5.29
CA ILE A 62 -10.01 8.05 -3.92
C ILE A 62 -9.10 8.94 -3.07
N LEU A 63 -9.61 9.48 -1.97
CA LEU A 63 -8.81 10.20 -0.98
C LEU A 63 -8.52 9.25 0.18
N LEU A 64 -7.23 9.08 0.46
CA LEU A 64 -6.71 8.41 1.65
C LEU A 64 -6.20 9.49 2.58
N SER A 65 -6.79 9.65 3.76
CA SER A 65 -6.35 10.62 4.75
C SER A 65 -5.76 9.93 5.97
N ASP A 66 -4.58 10.39 6.38
CA ASP A 66 -3.86 9.94 7.58
C ASP A 66 -3.92 11.00 8.70
N GLY A 67 -4.78 12.00 8.54
CA GLY A 67 -4.96 13.08 9.49
C GLY A 67 -3.78 14.04 9.51
N VAL A 68 -3.37 14.46 10.71
CA VAL A 68 -2.25 15.37 10.92
C VAL A 68 -1.04 14.58 11.42
N VAL A 69 0.04 14.57 10.64
CA VAL A 69 1.29 13.90 11.00
C VAL A 69 2.30 14.93 11.48
N THR A 70 2.78 14.77 12.71
CA THR A 70 3.87 15.57 13.28
C THR A 70 5.13 14.72 13.35
N THR A 71 6.17 15.12 12.63
CA THR A 71 7.50 14.51 12.74
C THR A 71 8.40 15.42 13.55
N GLY A 72 9.01 14.90 14.60
CA GLY A 72 9.93 15.64 15.47
C GLY A 72 11.35 15.07 15.39
N GLU A 73 12.34 15.93 15.30
CA GLU A 73 13.76 15.60 15.48
C GLU A 73 14.31 16.41 16.66
N GLY A 74 15.08 15.75 17.52
CA GLY A 74 15.66 16.36 18.71
C GLY A 74 17.13 16.00 18.83
N VAL A 75 17.94 16.97 19.22
CA VAL A 75 19.36 16.78 19.56
C VAL A 75 19.56 17.33 20.96
N ALA A 76 20.04 16.50 21.87
CA ALA A 76 20.30 16.88 23.25
C ALA A 76 21.76 16.56 23.60
N SER A 77 22.40 17.49 24.29
CA SER A 77 23.74 17.31 24.86
C SER A 77 23.67 17.63 26.35
N ALA A 78 24.32 16.82 27.18
CA ALA A 78 24.35 16.99 28.62
C ALA A 78 25.79 17.11 29.11
N ALA A 79 26.06 18.11 29.93
CA ALA A 79 27.34 18.31 30.59
C ALA A 79 27.18 18.09 32.12
N PRO A 80 27.98 17.22 32.74
CA PRO A 80 27.94 17.02 34.19
C PRO A 80 28.48 18.25 34.93
N ILE A 81 27.84 18.63 36.04
CA ILE A 81 28.29 19.70 36.93
C ILE A 81 28.13 19.24 38.38
N GLY A 82 29.24 18.86 39.02
CA GLY A 82 29.24 18.28 40.37
C GLY A 82 28.49 16.94 40.40
N THR A 83 27.50 16.82 41.29
CA THR A 83 26.60 15.65 41.35
C THR A 83 25.37 15.79 40.42
N GLY A 84 25.25 16.91 39.70
CA GLY A 84 24.16 17.15 38.74
C GLY A 84 24.63 17.16 37.29
N ALA A 85 23.71 17.42 36.36
CA ALA A 85 24.03 17.64 34.95
C ALA A 85 23.13 18.75 34.39
N ILE A 86 23.69 19.59 33.50
CA ILE A 86 22.91 20.53 32.69
C ILE A 86 22.76 19.93 31.29
N ALA A 87 21.52 19.77 30.86
CA ALA A 87 21.18 19.35 29.51
C ALA A 87 20.70 20.54 28.69
N VAL A 88 21.26 20.72 27.49
CA VAL A 88 20.77 21.65 26.48
C VAL A 88 20.31 20.82 25.29
N GLY A 89 19.05 20.98 24.93
CA GLY A 89 18.46 20.30 23.79
C GLY A 89 17.77 21.29 22.86
N SER A 90 17.82 21.00 21.56
CA SER A 90 16.98 21.64 20.57
C SER A 90 16.08 20.58 19.95
N SER A 91 14.83 20.94 19.69
CA SER A 91 13.89 20.09 18.97
C SER A 91 13.21 20.89 17.86
N ARG A 92 12.97 20.23 16.74
CA ARG A 92 12.19 20.75 15.62
C ARG A 92 11.05 19.79 15.35
N SER A 93 9.82 20.28 15.36
CA SER A 93 8.65 19.53 14.90
C SER A 93 8.13 20.11 13.58
N VAL A 94 7.70 19.24 12.69
CA VAL A 94 7.02 19.61 11.44
C VAL A 94 5.69 18.88 11.39
N THR A 95 4.60 19.65 11.37
CA THR A 95 3.23 19.16 11.29
C THR A 95 2.71 19.34 9.87
N ARG A 96 2.16 18.27 9.26
CA ARG A 96 1.55 18.32 7.93
C ARG A 96 0.20 17.59 7.92
N GLU A 97 -0.75 18.12 7.17
CA GLU A 97 -1.92 17.35 6.75
C GLU A 97 -1.45 16.25 5.79
N ALA A 98 -1.62 15.00 6.17
CA ALA A 98 -1.20 13.85 5.40
C ALA A 98 -2.42 13.28 4.66
N GLY A 99 -2.45 13.47 3.35
CA GLY A 99 -3.49 12.93 2.48
C GLY A 99 -2.96 12.61 1.09
N GLN A 100 -3.41 11.48 0.54
CA GLN A 100 -3.08 11.02 -0.80
C GLN A 100 -4.36 10.95 -1.64
N ARG A 101 -4.39 11.63 -2.79
CA ARG A 101 -5.44 11.48 -3.80
C ARG A 101 -4.98 10.54 -4.91
N ILE A 102 -5.77 9.51 -5.18
CA ILE A 102 -5.57 8.56 -6.28
C ILE A 102 -6.65 8.87 -7.33
N TYR A 103 -6.28 9.59 -8.38
CA TYR A 103 -7.21 9.97 -9.45
C TYR A 103 -7.45 8.83 -10.43
N TYR A 104 -8.71 8.61 -10.82
CA TYR A 104 -9.10 7.52 -11.71
C TYR A 104 -8.50 7.65 -13.11
N ASN A 105 -8.33 8.87 -13.63
CA ASN A 105 -7.72 9.14 -14.94
C ASN A 105 -6.23 8.80 -14.98
N SER A 106 -5.57 8.74 -13.83
CA SER A 106 -4.16 8.39 -13.71
C SER A 106 -3.95 6.91 -13.39
N LEU A 107 -5.02 6.12 -13.20
CA LEU A 107 -4.93 4.69 -12.89
C LEU A 107 -4.60 3.86 -14.13
N GLY A 108 -3.53 3.08 -14.03
CA GLY A 108 -3.16 2.06 -15.00
C GLY A 108 -3.78 0.70 -14.67
N GLU A 109 -3.07 -0.38 -15.02
CA GLU A 109 -3.47 -1.73 -14.69
C GLU A 109 -3.02 -2.10 -13.27
N SER A 110 -3.97 -2.19 -12.34
CA SER A 110 -3.72 -2.70 -10.99
C SER A 110 -3.50 -4.22 -11.03
N THR A 111 -2.54 -4.72 -10.25
CA THR A 111 -2.10 -6.13 -10.34
C THR A 111 -2.25 -6.87 -9.02
N LEU A 112 -2.68 -8.13 -9.08
CA LEU A 112 -2.74 -9.05 -7.94
C LEU A 112 -1.48 -9.93 -7.89
N HIS A 113 -0.93 -10.11 -6.69
CA HIS A 113 0.22 -10.97 -6.46
C HIS A 113 -0.06 -11.91 -5.28
N SER A 114 0.46 -13.14 -5.35
CA SER A 114 0.49 -14.07 -4.23
C SER A 114 1.94 -14.31 -3.78
N ARG A 115 2.14 -14.52 -2.48
CA ARG A 115 3.44 -15.00 -1.98
C ARG A 115 3.56 -16.50 -2.21
N LYS A 116 4.58 -16.91 -2.98
CA LYS A 116 4.82 -18.32 -3.37
C LYS A 116 4.95 -19.28 -2.18
N PHE A 117 5.36 -18.78 -1.01
CA PHE A 117 5.64 -19.57 0.19
C PHE A 117 4.75 -19.26 1.41
N LYS A 118 3.75 -18.38 1.26
CA LYS A 118 2.78 -18.09 2.33
C LYS A 118 1.38 -18.15 1.76
N ALA A 119 0.71 -19.28 1.99
CA ALA A 119 -0.69 -19.45 1.65
C ALA A 119 -1.53 -18.31 2.24
N ASN A 120 -2.57 -17.90 1.52
CA ASN A 120 -3.54 -16.88 1.95
C ASN A 120 -2.92 -15.51 2.23
N ARG A 121 -1.95 -15.08 1.43
CA ARG A 121 -1.47 -13.69 1.43
C ARG A 121 -1.43 -13.14 0.01
N TYR A 122 -2.23 -12.11 -0.19
CA TYR A 122 -2.44 -11.46 -1.46
C TYR A 122 -2.05 -10.00 -1.34
N VAL A 123 -1.36 -9.52 -2.37
CA VAL A 123 -0.89 -8.14 -2.46
C VAL A 123 -1.47 -7.54 -3.72
N ILE A 124 -2.22 -6.46 -3.54
CA ILE A 124 -2.75 -5.65 -4.63
C ILE A 124 -1.80 -4.48 -4.80
N LEU A 125 -1.34 -4.26 -6.03
CA LEU A 125 -0.56 -3.09 -6.40
C LEU A 125 -1.43 -2.20 -7.29
N ILE A 126 -1.81 -1.04 -6.75
CA ILE A 126 -2.46 0.02 -7.52
C ILE A 126 -1.37 0.75 -8.29
N ARG A 127 -1.51 0.82 -9.61
CA ARG A 127 -0.51 1.41 -10.50
C ARG A 127 -1.05 2.62 -11.24
N ASN A 128 -0.17 3.56 -11.56
CA ASN A 128 -0.49 4.62 -12.50
C ASN A 128 -0.38 4.11 -13.96
N THR A 129 -0.76 4.96 -14.91
CA THR A 129 -0.65 4.68 -16.36
C THR A 129 0.77 4.41 -16.84
N GLU A 130 1.78 4.92 -16.13
CA GLU A 130 3.20 4.67 -16.39
C GLU A 130 3.72 3.36 -15.76
N GLY A 131 2.87 2.65 -15.01
CA GLY A 131 3.21 1.39 -14.34
C GLY A 131 3.85 1.52 -12.96
N ALA A 132 4.09 2.75 -12.47
CA ALA A 132 4.57 3.03 -11.12
C ALA A 132 3.51 2.66 -10.07
N THR A 133 3.95 2.15 -8.92
CA THR A 133 3.03 1.75 -7.83
C THR A 133 2.62 2.98 -7.02
N LEU A 134 1.33 3.31 -7.05
CA LEU A 134 0.74 4.40 -6.26
C LEU A 134 0.45 3.96 -4.83
N ARG A 135 0.01 2.71 -4.66
CA ARG A 135 -0.35 2.15 -3.36
C ARG A 135 -0.27 0.63 -3.37
N ARG A 136 0.10 0.06 -2.24
CA ARG A 136 0.08 -1.37 -1.95
C ARG A 136 -1.03 -1.62 -0.94
N ILE A 137 -1.79 -2.70 -1.15
CA ILE A 137 -2.78 -3.19 -0.19
C ILE A 137 -2.56 -4.67 0.04
N ASN A 138 -2.66 -5.12 1.29
CA ASN A 138 -2.43 -6.51 1.65
C ASN A 138 -3.68 -7.13 2.28
N THR A 139 -4.07 -8.31 1.82
CA THR A 139 -5.20 -9.05 2.35
C THR A 139 -4.90 -10.54 2.44
N THR A 140 -5.60 -11.23 3.33
CA THR A 140 -5.53 -12.69 3.46
C THR A 140 -6.63 -13.41 2.68
N ASN A 141 -7.56 -12.66 2.09
CA ASN A 141 -8.72 -13.20 1.38
C ASN A 141 -8.63 -12.90 -0.13
N LEU A 142 -8.57 -13.95 -0.95
CA LEU A 142 -8.47 -13.83 -2.41
C LEU A 142 -9.69 -13.15 -3.02
N ALA A 143 -10.89 -13.57 -2.61
CA ALA A 143 -12.14 -13.02 -3.13
C ALA A 143 -12.24 -11.52 -2.82
N LYS A 144 -11.79 -11.09 -1.63
CA LYS A 144 -11.71 -9.68 -1.27
C LYS A 144 -10.73 -8.91 -2.17
N ALA A 145 -9.58 -9.50 -2.47
CA ALA A 145 -8.61 -8.89 -3.38
C ALA A 145 -9.15 -8.74 -4.80
N GLN A 146 -9.87 -9.76 -5.29
CA GLN A 146 -10.52 -9.76 -6.60
C GLN A 146 -11.63 -8.72 -6.67
N ARG A 147 -12.55 -8.70 -5.71
CA ARG A 147 -13.63 -7.69 -5.63
C ARG A 147 -13.08 -6.26 -5.56
N PHE A 148 -11.94 -6.06 -4.92
CA PHE A 148 -11.30 -4.74 -4.92
C PHE A 148 -10.78 -4.33 -6.30
N LEU A 149 -10.20 -5.27 -7.06
CA LEU A 149 -9.80 -5.01 -8.45
C LEU A 149 -11.01 -4.76 -9.36
N ASP A 150 -12.11 -5.47 -9.13
CA ASP A 150 -13.39 -5.26 -9.80
C ASP A 150 -13.91 -3.84 -9.57
N ALA A 151 -13.97 -3.41 -8.31
CA ALA A 151 -14.39 -2.08 -7.92
C ALA A 151 -13.48 -0.99 -8.51
N LEU A 152 -12.16 -1.15 -8.43
CA LEU A 152 -11.21 -0.20 -9.03
C LEU A 152 -11.37 -0.08 -10.54
N ALA A 153 -11.58 -1.21 -11.24
CA ALA A 153 -11.79 -1.21 -12.68
C ALA A 153 -13.10 -0.50 -13.06
N PHE A 154 -14.17 -0.72 -12.29
CA PHE A 154 -15.44 -0.02 -12.46
C PHE A 154 -15.30 1.50 -12.28
N LEU A 155 -14.68 1.93 -11.18
CA LEU A 155 -14.47 3.36 -10.88
C LEU A 155 -13.61 4.05 -11.96
N ARG A 156 -12.59 3.36 -12.47
CA ARG A 156 -11.77 3.84 -13.59
C ARG A 156 -12.60 4.03 -14.86
N ASN A 157 -13.47 3.08 -15.20
CA ASN A 157 -14.19 3.05 -16.46
C ASN A 157 -15.45 3.92 -16.47
N GLN A 158 -16.02 4.27 -15.32
CA GLN A 158 -17.24 5.08 -15.22
C GLN A 158 -17.13 6.48 -15.85
N ARG A 159 -15.91 7.00 -16.04
CA ARG A 159 -15.67 8.30 -16.68
C ARG A 159 -15.72 8.26 -18.22
N ILE A 160 -15.75 7.09 -18.83
CA ILE A 160 -15.75 6.92 -20.31
C ILE A 160 -17.20 6.85 -20.85
N ARG A 161 -18.20 7.27 -20.08
CA ARG A 161 -19.60 7.39 -20.53
C ARG A 161 -20.10 8.81 -20.38
#